data_AF-A0A7C4U0X8-F1
#
_entry.id   AF-A0A7C4U0X8-F1
#
_cell.length_a   1.000
_cell.length_b   1.000
_cell.length_c   1.000
_cell.angle_alpha   90.00
_cell.angle_beta   90.00
_cell.angle_gamma   90.00
#
_symmetry.space_group_name_H-M   'P 1'
#
loop_
_entity.id
_entity.type
_entity.pdbx_description
1 polymer ?
#
loop_
_entity_poly.entity_id
_entity_poly.type
_entity_poly.pdbx_seq_one_letter_code
_entity_poly.pdbx_strand_id
1 'polypeptide(L)'
;MATLNISKKEIEKHIKLNDENIENIMLMGIPIEVSGDNVTIEITPNRPDLLSLQGFLRAVKAYIGKEPGLKKYKINPPEKDFKVKIDPSVNNVRPFTACAIVKNLKFDDEKIREIIDIQEKLHATIGRNRKKAAIGIYPLEKITLPITYEARAPDKIKFIPLGSDEEMNGLQILQRTPTGREYAKLLDFMEKYPVFIDAKNKILSMPPIINSNETGKITTDTKEVFIECSGSDLNVLKKILNIIVTTFAEMGGRIYAMDLEYKGNKITTPDLTPEKMKISLENANKLLGLNLKEKDLEKLLP
;
A
#
# COMPACT_ATOMS: atom_id res chain seq x y z
N MET A 1 -5.65 -18.09 1.45
CA MET A 1 -6.18 -16.75 1.75
C MET A 1 -5.12 -15.99 2.52
N ALA A 2 -5.12 -14.66 2.53
CA ALA A 2 -4.17 -13.91 3.35
C ALA A 2 -4.64 -13.93 4.80
N THR A 3 -3.73 -14.12 5.74
CA THR A 3 -4.05 -14.09 7.17
C THR A 3 -3.41 -12.88 7.82
N LEU A 4 -4.08 -12.29 8.80
CA LEU A 4 -3.56 -11.23 9.65
C LEU A 4 -3.39 -11.80 11.06
N ASN A 5 -2.15 -11.88 11.52
CA ASN A 5 -1.79 -12.42 12.83
C ASN A 5 -1.44 -11.25 13.74
N ILE A 6 -2.25 -11.02 14.78
CA ILE A 6 -2.09 -9.89 15.69
C ILE A 6 -2.18 -10.40 17.12
N SER A 7 -1.45 -9.77 18.03
CA SER A 7 -1.63 -10.06 19.45
C SER A 7 -3.03 -9.64 19.92
N LYS A 8 -3.66 -10.48 20.74
CA LYS A 8 -4.96 -10.18 21.36
C LYS A 8 -4.93 -8.83 22.07
N LYS A 9 -3.85 -8.57 22.81
CA LYS A 9 -3.62 -7.32 23.53
C LYS A 9 -3.71 -6.09 22.62
N GLU A 10 -3.20 -6.16 21.39
CA GLU A 10 -3.21 -5.02 20.46
C GLU A 10 -4.63 -4.70 19.99
N ILE A 11 -5.41 -5.73 19.64
CA ILE A 11 -6.81 -5.55 19.25
C ILE A 11 -7.62 -5.01 20.44
N GLU A 12 -7.36 -5.53 21.65
CA GLU A 12 -8.08 -5.16 22.87
C GLU A 12 -7.80 -3.73 23.37
N LYS A 13 -6.74 -3.06 22.89
CA LYS A 13 -6.60 -1.61 23.06
C LYS A 13 -7.74 -0.81 22.42
N HIS A 14 -8.45 -1.40 21.46
CA HIS A 14 -9.50 -0.75 20.68
C HIS A 14 -10.88 -1.41 20.83
N ILE A 15 -10.95 -2.74 20.86
CA ILE A 15 -12.19 -3.52 20.95
C ILE A 15 -11.95 -4.78 21.78
N LYS A 16 -12.79 -5.01 22.80
CA LYS A 16 -12.72 -6.24 23.61
C LYS A 16 -13.14 -7.45 22.77
N LEU A 17 -12.36 -8.53 22.79
CA LEU A 17 -12.70 -9.78 22.10
C LEU A 17 -13.54 -10.69 23.03
N ASN A 18 -14.76 -10.24 23.33
CA ASN A 18 -15.80 -11.07 23.95
C ASN A 18 -16.60 -11.83 22.88
N ASP A 19 -17.41 -12.80 23.32
CA ASP A 19 -18.20 -13.66 22.42
C ASP A 19 -19.05 -12.84 21.43
N GLU A 20 -19.68 -11.76 21.89
CA GLU A 20 -20.48 -10.86 21.06
C GLU A 20 -19.67 -10.18 19.95
N ASN A 21 -18.50 -9.60 20.24
CA ASN A 21 -17.69 -8.96 19.20
C ASN A 21 -17.07 -9.98 18.24
N ILE A 22 -16.71 -11.16 18.74
CA ILE A 22 -16.22 -12.26 17.91
C ILE A 22 -17.32 -12.73 16.94
N GLU A 23 -18.55 -12.91 17.41
CA GLU A 23 -19.70 -13.22 16.58
C GLU A 23 -19.96 -12.13 15.53
N ASN A 24 -19.92 -10.85 15.93
CA ASN A 24 -20.05 -9.73 15.00
C ASN A 24 -18.98 -9.74 13.90
N ILE A 25 -17.72 -10.03 14.24
CA ILE A 25 -16.63 -10.14 13.25
C ILE A 25 -16.91 -11.30 12.29
N MET A 26 -17.37 -12.45 12.78
CA MET A 26 -17.73 -13.58 11.92
C MET A 26 -18.91 -13.26 11.00
N LEU A 27 -19.92 -12.52 11.46
CA LEU A 27 -21.06 -12.07 10.64
C LEU A 27 -20.65 -11.12 9.49
N MET A 28 -19.52 -10.44 9.62
CA MET A 28 -18.91 -9.68 8.51
C MET A 28 -18.32 -10.57 7.41
N GLY A 29 -18.36 -11.90 7.57
CA GLY A 29 -17.74 -12.87 6.68
C GLY A 29 -16.22 -12.95 6.87
N ILE A 30 -15.73 -12.65 8.08
CA ILE A 30 -14.31 -12.63 8.42
C ILE A 30 -14.06 -13.72 9.47
N PRO A 31 -13.52 -14.89 9.08
CA PRO A 31 -13.11 -15.91 10.04
C PRO A 31 -12.06 -15.35 11.00
N ILE A 32 -12.26 -15.57 12.29
CA ILE A 32 -11.37 -15.14 13.37
C ILE A 32 -11.15 -16.30 14.34
N GLU A 33 -9.89 -16.60 14.62
CA GLU A 33 -9.47 -17.61 15.58
C GLU A 33 -8.64 -16.95 16.69
N VAL A 34 -9.01 -17.19 17.94
CA VAL A 34 -8.30 -16.68 19.12
C VAL A 34 -7.65 -17.87 19.84
N SER A 35 -6.32 -17.88 19.90
CA SER A 35 -5.54 -18.94 20.54
C SER A 35 -4.54 -18.33 21.52
N GLY A 36 -4.90 -18.37 22.82
CA GLY A 36 -4.14 -17.69 23.87
C GLY A 36 -4.05 -16.19 23.62
N ASP A 37 -2.82 -15.69 23.47
CA ASP A 37 -2.52 -14.28 23.20
C ASP A 37 -2.46 -13.93 21.70
N ASN A 38 -2.70 -14.89 20.81
CA ASN A 38 -2.65 -14.67 19.36
C ASN A 38 -4.06 -14.69 18.75
N VAL A 39 -4.28 -13.79 17.79
CA VAL A 39 -5.51 -13.70 17.01
C VAL A 39 -5.14 -13.82 15.54
N THR A 40 -5.73 -14.81 14.87
CA THR A 40 -5.57 -15.05 13.43
C THR A 40 -6.87 -14.67 12.75
N ILE A 41 -6.78 -13.78 11.75
CA ILE A 41 -7.93 -13.29 11.00
C ILE A 41 -7.73 -13.65 9.54
N GLU A 42 -8.68 -14.37 8.93
CA GLU A 42 -8.63 -14.69 7.52
C GLU A 42 -9.26 -13.59 6.67
N ILE A 43 -8.47 -13.00 5.77
CA ILE A 43 -8.90 -11.88 4.93
C ILE A 43 -9.27 -12.37 3.54
N THR A 44 -10.49 -12.04 3.14
CA THR A 44 -11.02 -12.36 1.82
C THR A 44 -10.36 -11.52 0.71
N PRO A 45 -10.10 -12.08 -0.48
CA PRO A 45 -9.36 -11.38 -1.54
C PRO A 45 -10.00 -10.08 -2.05
N ASN A 46 -11.31 -9.92 -1.86
CA ASN A 46 -12.08 -8.73 -2.26
C ASN A 46 -11.99 -7.58 -1.25
N ARG A 47 -11.37 -7.80 -0.08
CA ARG A 47 -11.21 -6.79 0.98
C ARG A 47 -9.74 -6.59 1.38
N PRO A 48 -8.85 -6.21 0.44
CA PRO A 48 -7.44 -5.96 0.75
C PRO A 48 -7.25 -4.77 1.71
N ASP A 49 -8.26 -3.94 1.91
CA ASP A 49 -8.28 -2.88 2.91
C ASP A 49 -8.27 -3.41 4.35
N LEU A 50 -8.54 -4.71 4.57
CA LEU A 50 -8.51 -5.36 5.89
C LEU A 50 -7.17 -6.05 6.20
N LEU A 51 -6.16 -5.91 5.34
CA LEU A 51 -4.85 -6.56 5.52
C LEU A 51 -3.97 -5.89 6.59
N SER A 52 -4.42 -4.79 7.19
CA SER A 52 -3.77 -4.08 8.30
C SER A 52 -4.64 -4.09 9.56
N LEU A 53 -4.04 -3.95 10.75
CA LEU A 53 -4.81 -3.82 11.98
C LEU A 53 -5.74 -2.60 11.90
N GLN A 54 -5.24 -1.49 11.37
CA GLN A 54 -5.97 -0.24 11.22
C GLN A 54 -7.20 -0.43 10.33
N GLY A 55 -7.01 -1.04 9.16
CA GLY A 55 -8.09 -1.34 8.23
C GLY A 55 -9.12 -2.31 8.79
N PHE A 56 -8.67 -3.37 9.46
CA PHE A 56 -9.53 -4.32 10.17
C PHE A 56 -10.36 -3.63 11.25
N LEU A 57 -9.71 -2.90 12.17
CA LEU A 57 -10.39 -2.19 13.25
C LEU A 57 -11.36 -1.13 12.73
N ARG A 58 -11.01 -0.41 11.66
CA ARG A 58 -11.93 0.55 11.03
C ARG A 58 -13.22 -0.14 10.58
N ALA A 59 -13.12 -1.29 9.93
CA ALA A 59 -14.29 -2.04 9.48
C ALA A 59 -15.11 -2.58 10.66
N VAL A 60 -14.46 -3.17 11.68
CA VAL A 60 -15.16 -3.73 12.84
C VAL A 60 -15.86 -2.62 13.64
N LYS A 61 -15.18 -1.49 13.90
CA LYS A 61 -15.77 -0.36 14.63
C LYS A 61 -16.98 0.24 13.92
N ALA A 62 -16.96 0.31 12.60
CA ALA A 62 -18.11 0.75 11.81
C ALA A 62 -19.26 -0.24 11.93
N TYR A 63 -18.97 -1.54 11.80
CA TYR A 63 -19.97 -2.61 11.88
C TYR A 63 -20.68 -2.67 13.24
N ILE A 64 -19.94 -2.57 14.35
CA ILE A 64 -20.52 -2.57 15.70
C ILE A 64 -21.08 -1.20 16.14
N GLY A 65 -21.12 -0.21 15.24
CA GLY A 65 -21.70 1.11 15.49
C GLY A 65 -20.89 2.04 16.40
N LYS A 66 -19.60 1.77 16.65
CA LYS A 66 -18.72 2.66 17.44
C LYS A 66 -18.22 3.86 16.65
N GLU A 67 -17.78 3.63 15.43
CA GLU A 67 -17.36 4.68 14.48
C GLU A 67 -18.02 4.42 13.12
N PRO A 68 -19.37 4.48 13.03
CA PRO A 68 -20.07 4.31 11.76
C PRO A 68 -19.80 5.53 10.86
N GLY A 69 -20.12 5.41 9.58
CA GLY A 69 -19.92 6.48 8.62
C GLY A 69 -18.68 6.29 7.77
N LEU A 70 -18.69 6.98 6.64
CA LEU A 70 -17.52 7.16 5.80
C LEU A 70 -16.41 7.91 6.54
N LYS A 71 -15.30 7.22 6.83
CA LYS A 71 -14.08 7.84 7.35
C LYS A 71 -13.50 8.79 6.29
N LYS A 72 -13.30 10.06 6.66
CA LYS A 72 -12.71 11.08 5.79
C LYS A 72 -11.23 11.26 6.14
N TYR A 73 -10.38 11.28 5.11
CA TYR A 73 -8.95 11.53 5.25
C TYR A 73 -8.60 12.86 4.57
N LYS A 74 -7.85 13.70 5.27
CA LYS A 74 -7.33 14.94 4.70
C LYS A 74 -6.10 14.64 3.84
N ILE A 75 -6.14 15.08 2.59
CA ILE A 75 -4.97 15.10 1.70
C ILE A 75 -4.50 16.55 1.58
N ASN A 76 -3.23 16.79 1.88
CA ASN A 76 -2.60 18.09 1.63
C ASN A 76 -2.17 18.17 0.16
N PRO A 77 -2.29 19.34 -0.49
CA PRO A 77 -1.85 19.50 -1.87
C PRO A 77 -0.34 19.27 -2.01
N PRO A 78 0.16 18.98 -3.23
CA PRO A 78 1.60 18.85 -3.47
C PRO A 78 2.35 20.14 -3.13
N GLU A 79 3.48 20.01 -2.43
CA GLU A 79 4.45 21.09 -2.24
C GLU A 79 5.32 21.25 -3.52
N LYS A 80 6.14 22.30 -3.59
CA LYS A 80 6.88 22.72 -4.81
C LYS A 80 7.59 21.58 -5.56
N ASP A 81 8.26 20.69 -4.84
CA ASP A 81 9.05 19.59 -5.40
C ASP A 81 8.38 18.22 -5.22
N PHE A 82 7.10 18.20 -4.80
CA PHE A 82 6.34 16.97 -4.58
C PHE A 82 5.80 16.45 -5.91
N LYS A 83 6.73 16.02 -6.76
CA LYS A 83 6.47 15.53 -8.10
C LYS A 83 7.37 14.38 -8.46
N VAL A 84 6.86 13.52 -9.33
CA VAL A 84 7.57 12.41 -9.94
C VAL A 84 7.55 12.62 -11.45
N LYS A 85 8.73 12.81 -12.04
CA LYS A 85 8.89 12.90 -13.50
C LYS A 85 8.93 11.49 -14.07
N ILE A 86 8.05 11.20 -15.02
CA ILE A 86 7.91 9.85 -15.58
C ILE A 86 8.40 9.88 -17.02
N ASP A 87 9.52 9.21 -17.26
CA ASP A 87 10.15 9.14 -18.57
C ASP A 87 9.45 8.10 -19.46
N PRO A 88 9.17 8.38 -20.74
CA PRO A 88 8.53 7.43 -21.65
C PRO A 88 9.25 6.08 -21.80
N SER A 89 10.52 5.97 -21.42
CA SER A 89 11.27 4.71 -21.40
C SER A 89 10.62 3.60 -20.58
N VAL A 90 9.79 3.93 -19.57
CA VAL A 90 9.09 2.90 -18.76
C VAL A 90 7.89 2.28 -19.48
N ASN A 91 7.39 2.86 -20.58
CA ASN A 91 6.13 2.47 -21.21
C ASN A 91 6.07 0.99 -21.62
N ASN A 92 7.20 0.45 -22.11
CA ASN A 92 7.28 -0.93 -22.61
C ASN A 92 7.71 -1.94 -21.53
N VAL A 93 7.86 -1.49 -20.29
CA VAL A 93 8.44 -2.27 -19.19
C VAL A 93 7.49 -2.28 -18.00
N ARG A 94 7.22 -1.10 -17.43
CA ARG A 94 6.37 -0.90 -16.26
C ARG A 94 5.77 0.53 -16.31
N PRO A 95 4.70 0.74 -17.10
CA PRO A 95 4.30 2.07 -17.58
C PRO A 95 3.79 3.03 -16.51
N PHE A 96 3.28 2.53 -15.39
CA PHE A 96 2.53 3.35 -14.43
C PHE A 96 3.16 3.34 -13.04
N THR A 97 3.00 4.46 -12.34
CA THR A 97 3.20 4.54 -10.90
C THR A 97 2.09 5.39 -10.26
N ALA A 98 1.87 5.18 -8.96
CA ALA A 98 1.11 6.07 -8.10
C ALA A 98 1.98 6.36 -6.87
N CYS A 99 2.12 7.63 -6.50
CA CYS A 99 3.01 8.04 -5.42
C CYS A 99 2.32 8.95 -4.40
N ALA A 100 2.83 8.94 -3.17
CA ALA A 100 2.41 9.86 -2.12
C ALA A 100 3.58 10.13 -1.17
N ILE A 101 3.47 11.22 -0.41
CA ILE A 101 4.30 11.45 0.78
C ILE A 101 3.40 11.36 2.01
N VAL A 102 3.90 10.72 3.07
CA VAL A 102 3.29 10.81 4.39
C VAL A 102 4.31 11.37 5.37
N LYS A 103 3.94 12.45 6.06
CA LYS A 103 4.78 13.09 7.09
C LYS A 103 4.24 12.82 8.50
N ASN A 104 5.03 13.16 9.52
CA ASN A 104 4.65 13.10 10.94
C ASN A 104 4.35 11.67 11.43
N LEU A 105 5.15 10.72 10.99
CA LEU A 105 5.10 9.33 11.44
C LEU A 105 5.95 9.15 12.70
N LYS A 106 5.53 8.20 13.53
CA LYS A 106 6.24 7.79 14.76
C LYS A 106 6.39 6.29 14.73
N PHE A 107 7.50 5.84 14.15
CA PHE A 107 7.79 4.42 14.04
C PHE A 107 8.40 3.86 15.32
N ASP A 108 7.96 2.64 15.62
CA ASP A 108 8.57 1.69 16.52
C ASP A 108 8.73 0.38 15.74
N ASP A 109 9.44 -0.60 16.31
CA ASP A 109 9.71 -1.85 15.61
C ASP A 109 8.42 -2.63 15.25
N GLU A 110 7.36 -2.49 16.05
CA GLU A 110 6.07 -3.15 15.79
C GLU A 110 5.40 -2.55 14.55
N LYS A 111 5.29 -1.22 14.44
CA LYS A 111 4.73 -0.55 13.26
C LYS A 111 5.55 -0.81 12.01
N ILE A 112 6.88 -0.85 12.11
CA ILE A 112 7.73 -1.16 10.95
C ILE A 112 7.44 -2.57 10.45
N ARG A 113 7.35 -3.56 11.35
CA ARG A 113 6.96 -4.93 10.99
C ARG A 113 5.57 -4.98 10.38
N GLU A 114 4.60 -4.25 10.94
CA GLU A 114 3.24 -4.17 10.41
C GLU A 114 3.22 -3.63 8.98
N ILE A 115 3.97 -2.57 8.69
CA ILE A 115 4.04 -1.98 7.34
C ILE A 115 4.66 -2.93 6.33
N ILE A 116 5.74 -3.62 6.72
CA ILE A 116 6.40 -4.63 5.87
C ILE A 116 5.41 -5.78 5.59
N ASP A 117 4.71 -6.25 6.61
CA ASP A 117 3.72 -7.33 6.47
C ASP A 117 2.55 -6.95 5.55
N ILE A 118 2.01 -5.73 5.66
CA ILE A 118 0.98 -5.21 4.75
C ILE A 118 1.53 -5.10 3.33
N GLN A 119 2.76 -4.61 3.16
CA GLN A 119 3.42 -4.48 1.87
C GLN A 119 3.56 -5.86 1.19
N GLU A 120 4.04 -6.87 1.92
CA GLU A 120 4.22 -8.24 1.43
C GLU A 120 2.88 -8.89 1.07
N LYS A 121 1.84 -8.72 1.90
CA LYS A 121 0.50 -9.24 1.62
C LYS A 121 -0.12 -8.59 0.40
N LEU A 122 0.02 -7.27 0.24
CA LEU A 122 -0.46 -6.57 -0.95
C LEU A 122 0.32 -6.99 -2.20
N HIS A 123 1.64 -7.23 -2.10
CA HIS A 123 2.45 -7.78 -3.20
C HIS A 123 1.95 -9.16 -3.63
N ALA A 124 1.73 -10.06 -2.66
CA ALA A 124 1.32 -11.44 -2.92
C ALA A 124 -0.10 -11.53 -3.50
N THR A 125 -1.04 -10.74 -2.97
CA THR A 125 -2.46 -10.80 -3.32
C THR A 125 -2.79 -9.93 -4.55
N ILE A 126 -3.23 -8.69 -4.33
CA ILE A 126 -3.65 -7.76 -5.39
C ILE A 126 -2.52 -7.41 -6.36
N GLY A 127 -1.27 -7.41 -5.88
CA GLY A 127 -0.06 -7.21 -6.66
C GLY A 127 0.35 -8.41 -7.52
N ARG A 128 -0.28 -9.59 -7.34
CA ARG A 128 0.02 -10.85 -8.05
C ARG A 128 1.52 -11.20 -8.03
N ASN A 129 2.08 -11.36 -6.83
CA ASN A 129 3.52 -11.54 -6.61
C ASN A 129 4.35 -10.47 -7.33
N ARG A 130 4.00 -9.20 -7.07
CA ARG A 130 4.62 -7.99 -7.65
C ARG A 130 4.45 -7.76 -9.16
N LYS A 131 3.94 -8.76 -9.90
CA LYS A 131 3.73 -8.69 -11.35
C LYS A 131 2.83 -7.52 -11.75
N LYS A 132 1.69 -7.37 -11.06
CA LYS A 132 0.70 -6.32 -11.33
C LYS A 132 1.04 -5.00 -10.63
N ALA A 133 1.55 -5.08 -9.40
CA ALA A 133 1.91 -3.92 -8.59
C ALA A 133 3.05 -4.25 -7.63
N ALA A 134 4.05 -3.38 -7.57
CA ALA A 134 5.13 -3.41 -6.61
C ALA A 134 5.07 -2.10 -5.82
N ILE A 135 5.46 -2.17 -4.57
CA ILE A 135 5.29 -1.10 -3.59
C ILE A 135 6.69 -0.85 -3.03
N GLY A 136 7.10 0.41 -3.00
CA GLY A 136 8.29 0.87 -2.33
C GLY A 136 7.93 1.92 -1.28
N ILE A 137 8.57 1.85 -0.12
CA ILE A 137 8.40 2.82 0.96
C ILE A 137 9.80 3.23 1.40
N TYR A 138 10.11 4.52 1.31
CA TYR A 138 11.45 5.07 1.47
C TYR A 138 11.43 6.18 2.52
N PRO A 139 12.40 6.25 3.45
CA PRO A 139 12.59 7.43 4.29
C PRO A 139 12.80 8.67 3.43
N LEU A 140 11.92 9.65 3.55
CA LEU A 140 11.99 10.88 2.76
C LEU A 140 13.25 11.69 3.10
N GLU A 141 13.76 11.57 4.32
CA GLU A 141 14.96 12.24 4.81
C GLU A 141 16.24 11.76 4.09
N LYS A 142 16.18 10.59 3.43
CA LYS A 142 17.32 10.00 2.71
C LYS A 142 17.28 10.23 1.20
N ILE A 143 16.27 10.91 0.69
CA ILE A 143 16.08 11.14 -0.75
C ILE A 143 15.95 12.62 -1.05
N THR A 144 16.34 13.03 -2.26
CA THR A 144 16.21 14.42 -2.72
C THR A 144 15.12 14.53 -3.78
N LEU A 145 14.09 15.33 -3.53
CA LEU A 145 13.04 15.61 -4.50
C LEU A 145 13.51 16.63 -5.57
N PRO A 146 12.91 16.66 -6.79
CA PRO A 146 11.88 15.74 -7.28
C PRO A 146 12.44 14.36 -7.66
N ILE A 147 11.57 13.35 -7.71
CA ILE A 147 11.92 11.98 -8.12
C ILE A 147 11.76 11.83 -9.64
N THR A 148 12.59 11.00 -10.24
CA THR A 148 12.47 10.54 -11.63
C THR A 148 12.19 9.05 -11.67
N TYR A 149 11.22 8.63 -12.48
CA TYR A 149 10.91 7.24 -12.79
C TYR A 149 11.20 6.99 -14.27
N GLU A 150 12.23 6.19 -14.55
CA GLU A 150 12.69 5.91 -15.91
C GLU A 150 13.16 4.46 -16.04
N ALA A 151 13.42 4.00 -17.26
CA ALA A 151 14.02 2.68 -17.52
C ALA A 151 15.43 2.84 -18.10
N ARG A 152 16.40 2.15 -17.49
CA ARG A 152 17.82 2.16 -17.89
C ARG A 152 18.27 0.79 -18.35
N ALA A 153 19.30 0.75 -19.19
CA ALA A 153 19.97 -0.50 -19.52
C ALA A 153 20.56 -1.12 -18.23
N PRO A 154 20.51 -2.46 -18.05
CA PRO A 154 20.92 -3.11 -16.81
C PRO A 154 22.35 -2.80 -16.35
N ASP A 155 23.29 -2.58 -17.28
CA ASP A 155 24.69 -2.23 -17.00
C ASP A 155 24.87 -0.80 -16.47
N LYS A 156 23.88 0.08 -16.70
CA LYS A 156 23.86 1.49 -16.26
C LYS A 156 23.13 1.71 -14.94
N ILE A 157 22.49 0.68 -14.41
CA ILE A 157 21.88 0.69 -13.08
C ILE A 157 22.98 0.21 -12.13
N LYS A 158 23.45 1.06 -11.22
CA LYS A 158 24.46 0.70 -10.21
C LYS A 158 24.08 1.32 -8.87
N PHE A 159 23.92 0.48 -7.85
CA PHE A 159 23.67 0.87 -6.47
C PHE A 159 23.91 -0.30 -5.52
N ILE A 160 23.96 -0.05 -4.22
CA ILE A 160 24.05 -1.09 -3.19
C ILE A 160 22.62 -1.60 -2.89
N PRO A 161 22.26 -2.85 -3.25
CA PRO A 161 20.91 -3.37 -3.02
C PRO A 161 20.67 -3.66 -1.54
N LEU A 162 19.42 -3.56 -1.08
CA LEU A 162 19.03 -3.80 0.31
C LEU A 162 19.54 -5.17 0.80
N GLY A 163 20.20 -5.18 1.96
CA GLY A 163 20.78 -6.39 2.55
C GLY A 163 22.16 -6.76 1.99
N SER A 164 22.79 -5.88 1.20
CA SER A 164 24.16 -6.02 0.73
C SER A 164 25.02 -4.81 1.14
N ASP A 165 26.33 -4.99 1.07
CA ASP A 165 27.41 -4.03 1.30
C ASP A 165 28.20 -3.71 0.02
N GLU A 166 27.96 -4.43 -1.08
CA GLU A 166 28.62 -4.24 -2.36
C GLU A 166 27.73 -3.52 -3.37
N GLU A 167 28.31 -2.62 -4.16
CA GLU A 167 27.64 -2.05 -5.33
C GLU A 167 27.47 -3.13 -6.41
N MET A 168 26.25 -3.22 -6.95
CA MET A 168 25.91 -4.17 -8.00
C MET A 168 25.19 -3.47 -9.15
N ASN A 169 25.38 -3.98 -10.37
CA ASN A 169 24.59 -3.57 -11.50
C ASN A 169 23.24 -4.32 -11.59
N GLY A 170 22.33 -3.89 -12.47
CA GLY A 170 21.00 -4.49 -12.61
C GLY A 170 21.02 -6.01 -12.85
N LEU A 171 21.93 -6.52 -13.70
CA LEU A 171 22.07 -7.97 -13.96
C LEU A 171 22.62 -8.72 -12.74
N GLN A 172 23.63 -8.16 -12.08
CA GLN A 172 24.21 -8.73 -10.88
C GLN A 172 23.17 -8.80 -9.75
N ILE A 173 22.32 -7.78 -9.63
CA ILE A 173 21.23 -7.78 -8.65
C ILE A 173 20.30 -8.98 -8.90
N LEU A 174 19.86 -9.19 -10.15
CA LEU A 174 18.99 -10.33 -10.51
C LEU A 174 19.64 -11.69 -10.21
N GLN A 175 20.96 -11.82 -10.40
CA GLN A 175 21.67 -13.09 -10.25
C GLN A 175 22.13 -13.38 -8.82
N ARG A 176 22.56 -12.36 -8.07
CA ARG A 176 23.27 -12.51 -6.79
C ARG A 176 22.36 -12.31 -5.58
N THR A 177 21.34 -11.46 -5.67
CA THR A 177 20.48 -11.17 -4.50
C THR A 177 19.36 -12.21 -4.38
N PRO A 178 18.93 -12.57 -3.14
CA PRO A 178 17.80 -13.49 -2.96
C PRO A 178 16.51 -13.01 -3.66
N THR A 179 16.15 -11.75 -3.46
CA THR A 179 14.98 -11.11 -4.10
C THR A 179 15.13 -10.97 -5.61
N GLY A 180 16.34 -10.69 -6.09
CA GLY A 180 16.69 -10.71 -7.51
C GLY A 180 16.35 -12.04 -8.16
N ARG A 181 16.81 -13.15 -7.58
CA ARG A 181 16.56 -14.49 -8.11
C ARG A 181 15.09 -14.89 -8.05
N GLU A 182 14.41 -14.51 -6.97
CA GLU A 182 12.98 -14.80 -6.78
C GLU A 182 12.11 -14.11 -7.85
N TYR A 183 12.40 -12.84 -8.14
CA TYR A 183 11.57 -12.00 -9.02
C TYR A 183 12.15 -11.73 -10.41
N ALA A 184 13.30 -12.32 -10.77
CA ALA A 184 13.99 -12.09 -12.05
C ALA A 184 13.06 -12.19 -13.26
N LYS A 185 12.17 -13.20 -13.25
CA LYS A 185 11.17 -13.46 -14.31
C LYS A 185 10.26 -12.28 -14.63
N LEU A 186 10.12 -11.31 -13.72
CA LEU A 186 9.32 -10.11 -13.95
C LEU A 186 9.99 -9.11 -14.89
N LEU A 187 11.32 -9.22 -15.08
CA LEU A 187 12.12 -8.39 -15.97
C LEU A 187 12.84 -9.20 -17.06
N ASP A 188 12.57 -10.51 -17.14
CA ASP A 188 13.14 -11.38 -18.18
C ASP A 188 12.82 -10.83 -19.58
N PHE A 189 13.82 -10.89 -20.46
CA PHE A 189 13.75 -10.45 -21.85
C PHE A 189 13.53 -8.94 -22.06
N MET A 190 13.51 -8.12 -21.00
CA MET A 190 13.44 -6.67 -21.13
C MET A 190 14.83 -6.08 -21.36
N GLU A 191 14.95 -5.20 -22.36
CA GLU A 191 16.21 -4.50 -22.66
C GLU A 191 16.59 -3.45 -21.61
N LYS A 192 15.60 -2.95 -20.86
CA LYS A 192 15.77 -1.91 -19.85
C LYS A 192 14.96 -2.27 -18.61
N TYR A 193 15.48 -1.91 -17.43
CA TYR A 193 14.81 -2.11 -16.15
C TYR A 193 14.38 -0.77 -15.56
N PRO A 194 13.20 -0.71 -14.92
CA PRO A 194 12.70 0.53 -14.38
C PRO A 194 13.43 0.84 -13.07
N VAL A 195 13.66 2.13 -12.80
CA VAL A 195 14.33 2.64 -11.61
C VAL A 195 13.68 3.92 -11.12
N PHE A 196 13.62 4.09 -9.80
CA PHE A 196 13.35 5.38 -9.19
C PHE A 196 14.66 6.05 -8.80
N ILE A 197 14.80 7.33 -9.12
CA ILE A 197 16.04 8.09 -8.94
C ILE A 197 15.71 9.45 -8.33
N ASP A 198 16.52 9.90 -7.37
CA ASP A 198 16.36 11.20 -6.74
C ASP A 198 17.02 12.34 -7.54
N ALA A 199 16.81 13.59 -7.13
CA ALA A 199 17.39 14.77 -7.79
C ALA A 199 18.92 14.86 -7.69
N LYS A 200 19.56 14.04 -6.84
CA LYS A 200 21.03 13.87 -6.76
C LYS A 200 21.51 12.65 -7.55
N ASN A 201 20.67 12.10 -8.41
CA ASN A 201 20.95 10.93 -9.26
C ASN A 201 21.25 9.65 -8.45
N LYS A 202 20.75 9.54 -7.21
CA LYS A 202 20.82 8.30 -6.41
C LYS A 202 19.65 7.40 -6.75
N ILE A 203 19.93 6.11 -7.00
CA ILE A 203 18.90 5.11 -7.25
C ILE A 203 18.23 4.71 -5.93
N LEU A 204 16.91 4.89 -5.87
CA LEU A 204 16.06 4.48 -4.75
C LEU A 204 15.76 2.99 -4.82
N SER A 205 15.45 2.49 -6.01
CA SER A 205 15.06 1.10 -6.24
C SER A 205 15.12 0.73 -7.73
N MET A 206 15.09 -0.57 -7.96
CA MET A 206 14.85 -1.18 -9.27
C MET A 206 13.56 -2.00 -9.19
N PRO A 207 12.37 -1.40 -9.38
CA PRO A 207 11.12 -2.14 -9.35
C PRO A 207 11.05 -3.24 -10.42
N PRO A 208 10.28 -4.31 -10.20
CA PRO A 208 9.64 -4.74 -8.95
C PRO A 208 10.59 -5.52 -8.01
N ILE A 209 11.91 -5.42 -8.19
CA ILE A 209 12.88 -6.35 -7.64
C ILE A 209 13.31 -5.97 -6.22
N ILE A 210 14.01 -4.85 -6.07
CA ILE A 210 14.65 -4.50 -4.79
C ILE A 210 14.85 -2.99 -4.62
N ASN A 211 14.85 -2.56 -3.36
CA ASN A 211 15.22 -1.20 -2.95
C ASN A 211 16.74 -1.08 -2.73
N SER A 212 17.23 0.15 -2.74
CA SER A 212 18.59 0.48 -2.31
C SER A 212 18.75 0.33 -0.80
N ASN A 213 19.92 -0.17 -0.37
CA ASN A 213 20.28 -0.27 1.04
C ASN A 213 20.43 1.12 1.69
N GLU A 214 20.93 2.09 0.92
CA GLU A 214 21.19 3.44 1.41
C GLU A 214 19.90 4.21 1.68
N THR A 215 18.97 4.19 0.73
CA THR A 215 17.78 5.07 0.73
C THR A 215 16.46 4.33 0.96
N GLY A 216 16.46 2.99 0.98
CA GLY A 216 15.23 2.19 1.03
C GLY A 216 14.89 1.57 2.38
N LYS A 217 15.74 1.73 3.39
CA LYS A 217 15.53 1.13 4.71
C LYS A 217 14.88 2.11 5.69
N ILE A 218 13.62 1.84 6.02
CA ILE A 218 12.89 2.50 7.11
C ILE A 218 13.48 2.09 8.45
N THR A 219 13.60 3.06 9.35
CA THR A 219 14.05 2.86 10.74
C THR A 219 13.09 3.56 11.69
N THR A 220 13.25 3.33 12.99
CA THR A 220 12.50 4.01 14.05
C THR A 220 12.68 5.53 14.03
N ASP A 221 13.79 6.02 13.46
CA ASP A 221 14.06 7.45 13.29
C ASP A 221 13.33 8.08 12.09
N THR A 222 12.77 7.28 11.19
CA THR A 222 12.07 7.77 10.01
C THR A 222 10.75 8.44 10.44
N LYS A 223 10.54 9.68 9.99
CA LYS A 223 9.35 10.49 10.34
C LYS A 223 8.52 10.81 9.12
N GLU A 224 9.11 10.70 7.95
CA GLU A 224 8.48 11.00 6.68
C GLU A 224 8.82 9.89 5.68
N VAL A 225 7.84 9.47 4.88
CA VAL A 225 8.04 8.44 3.87
C VAL A 225 7.56 8.91 2.51
N PHE A 226 8.35 8.60 1.48
CA PHE A 226 7.91 8.57 0.10
C PHE A 226 7.43 7.16 -0.22
N ILE A 227 6.23 7.05 -0.78
CA ILE A 227 5.61 5.78 -1.15
C ILE A 227 5.43 5.77 -2.66
N GLU A 228 5.83 4.67 -3.30
CA GLU A 228 5.55 4.40 -4.70
C GLU A 228 4.81 3.09 -4.87
N CYS A 229 3.91 3.04 -5.84
CA CYS A 229 3.25 1.84 -6.31
C CYS A 229 3.38 1.79 -7.83
N SER A 230 4.32 1.01 -8.36
CA SER A 230 4.58 0.88 -9.80
C SER A 230 4.01 -0.41 -10.37
N GLY A 231 3.61 -0.41 -11.64
CA GLY A 231 3.02 -1.58 -12.29
C GLY A 231 2.42 -1.31 -13.66
N SER A 232 1.56 -2.24 -14.10
CA SER A 232 0.94 -2.22 -15.42
C SER A 232 -0.51 -1.72 -15.43
N ASP A 233 -1.13 -1.49 -14.26
CA ASP A 233 -2.53 -1.07 -14.14
C ASP A 233 -2.66 0.06 -13.12
N LEU A 234 -2.75 1.30 -13.61
CA LEU A 234 -2.82 2.50 -12.77
C LEU A 234 -3.98 2.47 -11.76
N ASN A 235 -5.12 1.86 -12.08
CA ASN A 235 -6.25 1.80 -11.16
C ASN A 235 -5.94 0.90 -9.96
N VAL A 236 -5.25 -0.22 -10.18
CA VAL A 236 -4.78 -1.06 -9.09
C VAL A 236 -3.72 -0.36 -8.25
N LEU A 237 -2.78 0.35 -8.88
CA LEU A 237 -1.75 1.10 -8.17
C LEU A 237 -2.36 2.19 -7.27
N LYS A 238 -3.34 2.94 -7.77
CA LYS A 238 -4.09 3.93 -6.97
C LYS A 238 -4.79 3.29 -5.77
N LYS A 239 -5.45 2.15 -5.95
CA LYS A 239 -6.14 1.44 -4.84
C LYS A 239 -5.15 0.95 -3.78
N ILE A 240 -4.03 0.38 -4.19
CA ILE A 240 -2.96 -0.07 -3.27
C ILE A 240 -2.37 1.12 -2.52
N LEU A 241 -2.04 2.21 -3.23
CA LEU A 241 -1.56 3.43 -2.60
C LEU A 241 -2.56 3.98 -1.58
N ASN A 242 -3.85 4.01 -1.92
CA ASN A 242 -4.92 4.45 -1.03
C ASN A 242 -5.00 3.62 0.25
N ILE A 243 -4.87 2.29 0.18
CA ILE A 243 -4.83 1.40 1.35
C ILE A 243 -3.64 1.76 2.25
N ILE A 244 -2.46 1.96 1.66
CA ILE A 244 -1.23 2.27 2.40
C ILE A 244 -1.32 3.64 3.08
N VAL A 245 -1.69 4.69 2.34
CA VAL A 245 -1.72 6.06 2.90
C VAL A 245 -2.82 6.23 3.95
N THR A 246 -3.95 5.53 3.83
CA THR A 246 -5.01 5.55 4.86
C THR A 246 -4.59 4.78 6.10
N THR A 247 -3.86 3.67 5.96
CA THR A 247 -3.23 2.95 7.08
C THR A 247 -2.25 3.87 7.82
N PHE A 248 -1.38 4.56 7.08
CA PHE A 248 -0.45 5.52 7.67
C PHE A 248 -1.15 6.71 8.33
N ALA A 249 -2.26 7.20 7.78
CA ALA A 249 -3.05 8.25 8.39
C ALA A 249 -3.63 7.82 9.75
N GLU A 250 -4.03 6.56 9.89
CA GLU A 250 -4.49 5.99 11.15
C GLU A 250 -3.37 5.76 12.16
N MET A 251 -2.13 5.60 11.68
CA MET A 251 -0.93 5.68 12.51
C MET A 251 -0.53 7.13 12.89
N GLY A 252 -1.35 8.13 12.55
CA GLY A 252 -1.12 9.55 12.86
C GLY A 252 -0.36 10.35 11.79
N GLY A 253 -0.10 9.73 10.64
CA GLY A 253 0.55 10.36 9.50
C GLY A 253 -0.32 11.41 8.81
N ARG A 254 0.34 12.37 8.15
CA ARG A 254 -0.30 13.40 7.32
C ARG A 254 0.00 13.12 5.86
N ILE A 255 -1.04 12.89 5.07
CA ILE A 255 -0.92 12.56 3.65
C ILE A 255 -0.67 13.84 2.84
N TYR A 256 0.30 13.80 1.94
CA TYR A 256 0.57 14.81 0.93
C TYR A 256 0.47 14.17 -0.45
N ALA A 257 -0.28 14.82 -1.33
CA ALA A 257 -0.35 14.42 -2.71
C ALA A 257 0.96 14.73 -3.43
N MET A 258 1.19 14.03 -4.54
CA MET A 258 2.28 14.26 -5.47
C MET A 258 1.76 14.37 -6.88
N ASP A 259 2.42 15.21 -7.68
CA ASP A 259 2.15 15.34 -9.10
C ASP A 259 2.99 14.34 -9.91
N LEU A 260 2.33 13.48 -10.65
CA LEU A 260 2.94 12.53 -11.57
C LEU A 260 2.96 13.15 -12.96
N GLU A 261 4.14 13.56 -13.39
CA GLU A 261 4.37 14.27 -14.65
C GLU A 261 4.72 13.26 -15.75
N TYR A 262 3.70 12.85 -16.51
CA TYR A 262 3.86 12.09 -17.74
C TYR A 262 4.08 13.06 -18.92
N LYS A 263 4.61 12.56 -20.05
CA LYS A 263 4.75 13.37 -21.26
C LYS A 263 3.39 13.89 -21.73
N GLY A 264 3.13 15.17 -21.51
CA GLY A 264 1.89 15.86 -21.92
C GLY A 264 0.67 15.61 -21.01
N ASN A 265 0.83 14.95 -19.87
CA ASN A 265 -0.26 14.72 -18.92
C ASN A 265 0.24 14.82 -17.47
N LYS A 266 -0.62 15.29 -16.57
CA LYS A 266 -0.34 15.37 -15.14
C LYS A 266 -1.44 14.66 -14.38
N ILE A 267 -1.06 13.75 -13.48
CA ILE A 267 -1.97 13.03 -12.60
C ILE A 267 -1.55 13.30 -11.17
N THR A 268 -2.47 13.66 -10.28
CA THR A 268 -2.17 13.85 -8.86
C THR A 268 -2.62 12.61 -8.07
N THR A 269 -1.76 12.10 -7.19
CA THR A 269 -2.05 10.94 -6.32
C THR A 269 -1.62 11.22 -4.88
N PRO A 270 -2.24 10.62 -3.85
CA PRO A 270 -3.39 9.71 -3.91
C PRO A 270 -4.71 10.47 -4.18
N ASP A 271 -5.73 9.73 -4.61
CA ASP A 271 -7.10 10.25 -4.75
C ASP A 271 -8.01 9.43 -3.84
N LEU A 272 -8.48 10.06 -2.76
CA LEU A 272 -9.40 9.47 -1.78
C LEU A 272 -10.82 10.06 -1.92
N THR A 273 -11.16 10.58 -3.10
CA THR A 273 -12.52 11.06 -3.37
C THR A 273 -13.50 9.89 -3.25
N PRO A 274 -14.55 9.99 -2.40
CA PRO A 274 -15.51 8.91 -2.24
C PRO A 274 -16.30 8.65 -3.52
N GLU A 275 -16.42 7.37 -3.89
CA GLU A 275 -17.31 6.95 -4.96
C GLU A 275 -18.77 6.96 -4.49
N LYS A 276 -19.71 7.28 -5.39
CA LYS A 276 -21.14 7.27 -5.11
C LYS A 276 -21.82 6.19 -5.95
N MET A 277 -22.63 5.36 -5.32
CA MET A 277 -23.45 4.35 -5.98
C MET A 277 -24.92 4.55 -5.59
N LYS A 278 -25.82 4.49 -6.58
CA LYS A 278 -27.26 4.47 -6.32
C LYS A 278 -27.69 3.03 -6.08
N ILE A 279 -28.47 2.80 -5.02
CA ILE A 279 -29.05 1.50 -4.72
C ILE A 279 -30.58 1.57 -4.88
N SER A 280 -31.18 0.52 -5.43
CA SER A 280 -32.64 0.39 -5.49
C SER A 280 -33.11 -0.43 -4.31
N LEU A 281 -33.93 0.17 -3.44
CA LEU A 281 -34.53 -0.51 -2.28
C LEU A 281 -35.41 -1.68 -2.72
N GLU A 282 -36.17 -1.52 -3.81
CA GLU A 282 -37.00 -2.58 -4.38
C GLU A 282 -36.15 -3.78 -4.81
N ASN A 283 -35.07 -3.53 -5.55
CA ASN A 283 -34.18 -4.60 -5.99
C ASN A 283 -33.47 -5.27 -4.82
N ALA A 284 -33.05 -4.49 -3.81
CA ALA A 284 -32.42 -5.03 -2.60
C ALA A 284 -33.39 -5.97 -1.85
N ASN A 285 -34.63 -5.52 -1.63
CA ASN A 285 -35.67 -6.32 -0.99
C ASN A 285 -35.98 -7.59 -1.79
N LYS A 286 -36.12 -7.48 -3.12
CA LYS A 286 -36.38 -8.62 -4.01
C LYS A 286 -35.25 -9.64 -4.01
N LEU A 287 -33.99 -9.19 -4.02
CA LEU A 287 -32.82 -10.07 -4.06
C LEU A 287 -32.58 -10.76 -2.71
N LEU A 288 -32.73 -10.04 -1.61
CA LEU A 288 -32.45 -10.55 -0.26
C LEU A 288 -33.65 -11.24 0.40
N GLY A 289 -34.86 -11.09 -0.16
CA GLY A 289 -36.09 -11.60 0.45
C GLY A 289 -36.51 -10.82 1.70
N LEU A 290 -36.18 -9.52 1.76
CA LEU A 290 -36.44 -8.65 2.90
C LEU A 290 -37.54 -7.62 2.59
N ASN A 291 -37.99 -6.90 3.62
CA ASN A 291 -38.93 -5.78 3.51
C ASN A 291 -38.39 -4.53 4.21
N LEU A 292 -37.18 -4.13 3.82
CA LEU A 292 -36.48 -2.96 4.34
C LEU A 292 -37.17 -1.66 3.91
N LYS A 293 -37.11 -0.66 4.78
CA LYS A 293 -37.47 0.74 4.48
C LYS A 293 -36.19 1.57 4.30
N GLU A 294 -36.32 2.78 3.75
CA GLU A 294 -35.19 3.70 3.55
C GLU A 294 -34.41 3.97 4.85
N LYS A 295 -35.11 4.15 5.98
CA LYS A 295 -34.49 4.32 7.31
C LYS A 295 -33.68 3.12 7.79
N ASP A 296 -33.99 1.91 7.31
CA ASP A 296 -33.23 0.71 7.66
C ASP A 296 -31.91 0.67 6.87
N LEU A 297 -31.90 1.15 5.63
CA LEU A 297 -30.69 1.24 4.81
C LEU A 297 -29.65 2.17 5.43
N GLU A 298 -30.06 3.30 6.02
CA GLU A 298 -29.14 4.22 6.70
C GLU A 298 -28.37 3.54 7.85
N LYS A 299 -28.96 2.52 8.48
CA LYS A 299 -28.31 1.76 9.56
C LYS A 299 -27.50 0.58 9.06
N LEU A 300 -27.92 -0.05 7.96
CA LEU A 300 -27.30 -1.25 7.39
C LEU A 300 -26.13 -0.93 6.45
N LEU A 301 -26.04 0.31 5.95
CA LEU A 301 -24.92 0.83 5.17
C LEU A 301 -24.20 1.96 5.95
N PRO A 302 -23.64 1.65 7.15
CA PRO A 302 -22.97 2.64 7.97
C PRO A 302 -21.71 3.19 7.30
#